data_AF-A0A6B3HYP3-F1
#
_entry.id   AF-A0A6B3HYP3-F1
#
_cell.length_a   1.000
_cell.length_b   1.000
_cell.length_c   1.000
_cell.angle_alpha   90.00
_cell.angle_beta   90.00
_cell.angle_gamma   90.00
#
_symmetry.space_group_name_H-M   'P 1'
#
loop_
_entity.id
_entity.type
_entity.pdbx_description
1 polymer ?
#
loop_
_entity_poly.entity_id
_entity_poly.type
_entity_poly.pdbx_seq_one_letter_code
_entity_poly.pdbx_strand_id
1 'polypeptide(L)'
;PTVLFLGADSEGQQPLVSEAVRGEGAHLVDAAGTRFMLGQHELAELAPRDIVAKAITRQMHEHGTEHMYLDARHFGARMWEQRFPTILAACRAHGIDPVTEPVPVAPAAHY
;
A
#
# COMPACT_ATOMS: atom_id res chain seq x y z
N PRO A 1 6.82 2.25 8.61
CA PRO A 1 6.70 2.82 7.24
C PRO A 1 6.21 1.72 6.30
N THR A 2 5.60 2.03 5.15
CA THR A 2 4.97 1.00 4.31
C THR A 2 5.43 1.16 2.86
N VAL A 3 5.82 0.06 2.24
CA VAL A 3 6.54 0.00 0.96
C VAL A 3 5.88 -0.98 -0.02
N LEU A 4 6.21 -0.86 -1.30
CA LEU A 4 5.83 -1.82 -2.33
C LEU A 4 6.43 -3.19 -2.00
N PHE A 5 5.60 -4.23 -1.91
CA PHE A 5 6.05 -5.59 -1.67
C PHE A 5 6.36 -6.29 -3.00
N LEU A 6 7.60 -6.75 -3.17
CA LEU A 6 8.10 -7.42 -4.38
C LEU A 6 8.46 -8.90 -4.15
N GLY A 7 8.02 -9.46 -3.02
CA GLY A 7 8.39 -10.81 -2.55
C GLY A 7 9.26 -10.79 -1.30
N ALA A 8 9.27 -11.91 -0.57
CA ALA A 8 9.99 -12.07 0.70
C ALA A 8 11.52 -11.93 0.56
N ASP A 9 12.07 -12.27 -0.61
CA ASP A 9 13.50 -12.22 -0.90
C ASP A 9 13.97 -10.88 -1.53
N SER A 10 13.09 -9.88 -1.61
CA SER A 10 13.43 -8.59 -2.22
C SER A 10 14.34 -7.75 -1.32
N GLU A 11 15.63 -7.64 -1.66
CA GLU A 11 16.59 -6.74 -1.00
C GLU A 11 16.68 -5.37 -1.71
N GLY A 12 16.60 -4.26 -0.97
CA GLY A 12 16.80 -2.90 -1.48
C GLY A 12 15.91 -1.83 -0.86
N GLN A 13 16.22 -0.56 -1.12
CA GLN A 13 15.42 0.57 -0.65
C GLN A 13 14.13 0.65 -1.48
N GLN A 14 13.08 -0.01 -1.00
CA GLN A 14 11.78 0.03 -1.67
C GLN A 14 11.15 1.42 -1.52
N PRO A 15 10.64 2.03 -2.61
CA PRO A 15 10.05 3.36 -2.54
C PRO A 15 8.90 3.38 -1.52
N LEU A 16 8.78 4.48 -0.78
CA LEU A 16 7.67 4.74 0.15
C LEU A 16 6.38 5.01 -0.64
N VAL A 17 5.88 3.99 -1.33
CA VAL A 17 4.71 4.05 -2.21
C VAL A 17 3.45 4.42 -1.43
N SER A 18 3.32 3.87 -0.22
CA SER A 18 2.05 3.89 0.48
C SER A 18 1.65 5.24 1.10
N GLU A 19 2.60 6.05 1.58
CA GLU A 19 2.25 7.23 2.40
C GLU A 19 1.74 8.38 1.55
N ALA A 20 2.43 8.67 0.44
CA ALA A 20 1.99 9.66 -0.52
C ALA A 20 0.64 9.29 -1.14
N VAL A 21 0.46 8.01 -1.48
CA VAL A 21 -0.76 7.53 -2.16
C VAL A 21 -1.95 7.44 -1.20
N ARG A 22 -1.75 7.05 0.08
CA ARG A 22 -2.78 7.17 1.14
C ARG A 22 -3.21 8.62 1.36
N GLY A 23 -2.26 9.57 1.30
CA GLY A 23 -2.53 11.01 1.43
C GLY A 23 -3.54 11.56 0.42
N GLU A 24 -3.64 10.94 -0.76
CA GLU A 24 -4.63 11.32 -1.79
C GLU A 24 -5.93 10.50 -1.71
N GLY A 25 -6.10 9.64 -0.70
CA GLY A 25 -7.33 8.87 -0.46
C GLY A 25 -7.29 7.40 -0.87
N ALA A 26 -6.12 6.82 -1.10
CA ALA A 26 -6.01 5.39 -1.38
C ALA A 26 -6.41 4.53 -0.17
N HIS A 27 -6.93 3.35 -0.43
CA HIS A 27 -7.46 2.47 0.60
C HIS A 27 -6.51 1.31 0.91
N LEU A 28 -6.36 0.97 2.19
CA LEU A 28 -5.67 -0.25 2.58
C LEU A 28 -6.67 -1.41 2.68
N VAL A 29 -6.45 -2.46 1.90
CA VAL A 29 -7.37 -3.60 1.76
C VAL A 29 -6.67 -4.95 1.92
N ASP A 30 -7.42 -5.94 2.38
CA ASP A 30 -7.00 -7.34 2.40
C ASP A 30 -7.14 -8.00 1.00
N ALA A 31 -6.84 -9.29 0.90
CA ALA A 31 -6.97 -10.06 -0.35
C ALA A 31 -8.41 -10.22 -0.85
N ALA A 32 -9.41 -10.02 0.02
CA ALA A 32 -10.82 -10.01 -0.35
C ALA A 32 -11.32 -8.61 -0.76
N GLY A 33 -10.47 -7.58 -0.67
CA GLY A 33 -10.83 -6.19 -0.95
C GLY A 33 -11.48 -5.46 0.23
N THR A 34 -11.45 -6.04 1.43
CA THR A 34 -12.02 -5.41 2.64
C THR A 34 -11.11 -4.31 3.15
N ARG A 35 -11.65 -3.10 3.32
CA ARG A 35 -10.94 -1.96 3.92
C ARG A 35 -10.76 -2.17 5.42
N PHE A 36 -9.57 -2.56 5.85
CA PHE A 36 -9.34 -2.94 7.25
C PHE A 36 -8.95 -1.77 8.16
N MET A 37 -8.62 -0.59 7.62
CA MET A 37 -8.30 0.59 8.44
C MET A 37 -9.55 1.27 9.02
N LEU A 38 -10.73 1.00 8.45
CA LEU A 38 -11.99 1.51 8.98
C LEU A 38 -12.26 0.90 10.36
N GLY A 39 -12.59 1.75 11.33
CA GLY A 39 -12.81 1.34 12.72
C GLY A 39 -11.52 1.05 13.52
N GLN A 40 -10.34 1.09 12.90
CA GLN A 40 -9.06 0.96 13.61
C GLN A 40 -8.57 2.28 14.20
N HIS A 41 -8.80 3.36 13.47
CA HIS A 41 -8.44 4.71 13.85
C HIS A 41 -9.39 5.70 13.16
N GLU A 42 -9.71 6.82 13.81
CA GLU A 42 -10.63 7.83 13.25
C GLU A 42 -10.15 8.39 11.90
N LEU A 43 -8.83 8.50 11.74
CA LEU A 43 -8.18 8.95 10.50
C LEU A 43 -8.00 7.85 9.44
N ALA A 44 -8.37 6.60 9.74
CA ALA A 44 -8.22 5.44 8.84
C ALA A 44 -6.82 5.41 8.15
N GLU A 45 -6.75 5.44 6.82
CA GLU A 45 -5.49 5.41 6.06
C GLU A 45 -4.59 6.64 6.30
N LEU A 46 -5.10 7.73 6.88
CA LEU A 46 -4.33 8.90 7.30
C LEU A 46 -3.82 8.83 8.74
N ALA A 47 -4.05 7.70 9.44
CA ALA A 47 -3.53 7.49 10.79
C ALA A 47 -2.00 7.56 10.86
N PRO A 48 -1.42 7.78 12.06
CA PRO A 48 0.02 7.75 12.27
C PRO A 48 0.68 6.48 11.71
N ARG A 49 1.93 6.61 11.24
CA ARG A 49 2.66 5.55 10.53
C ARG A 49 2.79 4.26 11.34
N ASP A 50 2.96 4.37 12.66
CA ASP A 50 3.08 3.21 13.54
C ASP A 50 1.74 2.48 13.72
N ILE A 51 0.62 3.21 13.77
CA ILE A 51 -0.73 2.65 13.78
C ILE A 51 -1.01 1.89 12.48
N VAL A 52 -0.73 2.51 11.33
CA VAL A 52 -0.90 1.88 10.02
C VAL A 52 -0.03 0.63 9.89
N ALA A 53 1.25 0.71 10.28
CA ALA A 53 2.16 -0.43 10.23
C ALA A 53 1.69 -1.59 11.11
N LYS A 54 1.28 -1.32 12.36
CA LYS A 54 0.73 -2.35 13.27
C LYS A 54 -0.54 -2.99 12.72
N ALA A 55 -1.43 -2.20 12.11
CA ALA A 55 -2.65 -2.70 11.51
C ALA A 55 -2.34 -3.66 10.35
N ILE A 56 -1.41 -3.29 9.46
CA ILE A 56 -0.97 -4.16 8.35
C ILE A 56 -0.36 -5.46 8.91
N THR A 57 0.57 -5.38 9.88
CA THR A 57 1.19 -6.58 10.49
C THR A 57 0.16 -7.50 11.13
N ARG A 58 -0.82 -6.94 11.86
CA ARG A 58 -1.87 -7.74 12.49
C ARG A 58 -2.71 -8.48 11.44
N GLN A 59 -3.13 -7.78 10.38
CA GLN A 59 -3.89 -8.39 9.29
C GLN A 59 -3.08 -9.48 8.57
N MET A 60 -1.79 -9.24 8.34
CA MET A 60 -0.89 -10.25 7.77
C MET A 60 -0.87 -11.54 8.61
N HIS A 61 -0.75 -11.41 9.93
CA HIS A 61 -0.78 -12.55 10.86
C HIS A 61 -2.15 -13.24 10.91
N GLU A 62 -3.24 -12.47 10.98
CA GLU A 62 -4.61 -13.00 11.05
C GLU A 62 -4.99 -13.79 9.79
N HIS A 63 -4.53 -13.36 8.62
CA HIS A 63 -4.80 -14.00 7.34
C HIS A 63 -3.72 -14.99 6.90
N GLY A 64 -2.59 -15.08 7.61
CA GLY A 64 -1.45 -15.92 7.21
C GLY A 64 -0.85 -15.50 5.86
N THR A 65 -0.72 -14.20 5.62
CA THR A 65 -0.24 -13.61 4.36
C THR A 65 0.98 -12.71 4.60
N GLU A 66 1.79 -12.52 3.56
CA GLU A 66 3.04 -11.75 3.65
C GLU A 66 2.89 -10.27 3.31
N HIS A 67 1.75 -9.87 2.75
CA HIS A 67 1.47 -8.51 2.33
C HIS A 67 -0.02 -8.21 2.35
N MET A 68 -0.34 -6.93 2.42
CA MET A 68 -1.68 -6.38 2.18
C MET A 68 -1.69 -5.63 0.85
N TYR A 69 -2.77 -4.95 0.53
CA TYR A 69 -2.88 -4.18 -0.71
C TYR A 69 -3.23 -2.72 -0.45
N LEU A 70 -2.73 -1.86 -1.32
CA LEU A 70 -3.11 -0.46 -1.45
C LEU A 70 -3.93 -0.28 -2.73
N ASP A 71 -5.23 -0.02 -2.58
CA ASP A 71 -6.15 0.18 -3.68
C ASP A 71 -6.37 1.67 -3.96
N ALA A 72 -5.87 2.12 -5.11
CA ALA A 72 -6.10 3.46 -5.65
C ALA A 72 -6.59 3.41 -7.10
N ARG A 73 -7.27 2.34 -7.52
CA ARG A 73 -7.84 2.22 -8.87
C ARG A 73 -8.85 3.32 -9.18
N HIS A 74 -9.56 3.79 -8.15
CA HIS A 74 -10.54 4.86 -8.25
C HIS A 74 -9.93 6.25 -8.57
N PHE A 75 -8.61 6.41 -8.47
CA PHE A 75 -7.91 7.63 -8.88
C PHE A 75 -7.94 7.83 -10.40
N GLY A 76 -8.01 6.73 -11.17
CA GLY A 76 -7.92 6.73 -12.62
C GLY A 76 -6.53 7.08 -13.16
N ALA A 77 -6.31 6.82 -14.45
CA ALA A 77 -5.00 6.96 -15.08
C ALA A 77 -4.39 8.37 -14.96
N ARG A 78 -5.20 9.42 -15.16
CA ARG A 78 -4.72 10.81 -15.14
C ARG A 78 -4.10 11.21 -13.80
N MET A 79 -4.71 10.80 -12.69
CA MET A 79 -4.19 11.13 -11.37
C MET A 79 -2.86 10.41 -11.11
N TRP A 80 -2.76 9.13 -11.49
CA TRP A 80 -1.50 8.38 -11.40
C TRP A 80 -0.39 9.00 -12.25
N GLU A 81 -0.68 9.36 -13.51
CA GLU A 81 0.28 9.97 -14.43
C GLU A 81 0.76 11.36 -13.97
N GLN A 82 -0.11 12.15 -13.33
CA GLN A 82 0.19 13.53 -12.94
C GLN A 82 0.76 13.65 -11.51
N ARG A 83 0.17 12.94 -10.54
CA ARG A 83 0.55 13.04 -9.11
C ARG A 83 1.65 12.05 -8.73
N PHE A 84 1.67 10.88 -9.38
CA PHE A 84 2.50 9.76 -8.99
C PHE A 84 3.31 9.12 -10.14
N PRO A 85 3.89 9.88 -11.09
CA PRO A 85 4.52 9.30 -12.27
C PRO A 85 5.67 8.34 -11.92
N THR A 86 6.47 8.65 -10.89
CA THR A 86 7.58 7.80 -10.44
C THR A 86 7.07 6.50 -9.81
N ILE A 87 6.01 6.55 -9.01
CA ILE A 87 5.42 5.36 -8.37
C ILE A 87 4.74 4.49 -9.45
N LEU A 88 4.00 5.12 -10.37
CA LEU A 88 3.37 4.45 -11.49
C LEU A 88 4.40 3.68 -12.33
N ALA A 89 5.51 4.34 -12.68
CA ALA A 89 6.59 3.71 -13.43
C ALA A 89 7.24 2.55 -12.65
N ALA A 90 7.46 2.72 -11.34
CA ALA A 90 8.01 1.67 -10.49
C ALA A 90 7.09 0.44 -10.42
N CYS A 91 5.79 0.63 -10.14
CA CYS A 91 4.82 -0.47 -10.12
C CYS A 91 4.80 -1.21 -11.47
N ARG A 92 4.72 -0.48 -12.58
CA ARG A 92 4.66 -1.08 -13.92
C ARG A 92 5.96 -1.80 -14.31
N ALA A 93 7.12 -1.31 -13.87
CA ALA A 93 8.40 -2.00 -14.06
C ALA A 93 8.43 -3.37 -13.35
N HIS A 94 7.62 -3.54 -12.30
CA HIS A 94 7.42 -4.80 -11.58
C HIS A 94 6.14 -5.55 -12.02
N GLY A 95 5.53 -5.17 -13.14
CA GLY A 95 4.37 -5.86 -13.70
C GLY A 95 3.04 -5.58 -12.99
N ILE A 96 2.97 -4.54 -12.16
CA ILE A 96 1.76 -4.13 -11.43
C ILE A 96 1.24 -2.84 -12.04
N ASP A 97 0.00 -2.81 -12.53
CA ASP A 97 -0.63 -1.57 -13.02
C ASP A 97 -1.58 -0.97 -11.97
N PRO A 98 -1.14 0.03 -11.17
CA PRO A 98 -1.91 0.54 -10.03
C PRO A 98 -3.21 1.27 -10.43
N VAL A 99 -3.39 1.52 -11.73
CA VAL A 99 -4.63 2.05 -12.32
C VAL A 99 -5.71 0.97 -12.38
N THR A 100 -5.33 -0.31 -12.56
CA THR A 100 -6.26 -1.40 -12.83
C THR A 100 -6.25 -2.50 -11.74
N GLU A 101 -5.17 -2.62 -10.97
CA GLU A 101 -5.05 -3.58 -9.87
C GLU A 101 -4.51 -2.94 -8.57
N PRO A 102 -4.85 -3.49 -7.38
CA PRO A 102 -4.29 -3.04 -6.11
C PRO A 102 -2.77 -3.31 -6.01
N VAL A 103 -2.04 -2.41 -5.36
CA VAL A 103 -0.58 -2.52 -5.19
C VAL A 103 -0.25 -3.33 -3.93
N PRO A 104 0.51 -4.43 -4.02
CA PRO A 104 0.95 -5.18 -2.84
C PRO A 104 1.87 -4.33 -1.97
N VAL A 105 1.61 -4.30 -0.66
CA VAL A 105 2.36 -3.50 0.31
C VAL A 105 2.62 -4.25 1.60
N ALA A 106 3.77 -3.98 2.21
CA ALA A 106 4.14 -4.51 3.52
C ALA A 106 4.75 -3.41 4.41
N PRO A 107 4.76 -3.58 5.74
CA PRO A 107 5.52 -2.71 6.61
C PRO A 107 7.01 -2.85 6.28
N ALA A 108 7.69 -1.75 6.00
CA ALA A 108 9.13 -1.72 5.94
C ALA A 108 9.69 -1.87 7.36
N ALA A 109 10.62 -2.80 7.53
CA ALA A 109 11.51 -2.80 8.67
C ALA A 109 12.32 -1.50 8.64
N HIS A 110 12.01 -0.59 9.55
CA HIS A 110 12.90 0.52 9.85
C HIS A 110 13.76 0.10 11.04
N TYR A 111 15.08 0.12 10.85
CA TYR A 111 15.99 0.47 11.92
C TYR A 111 15.80 1.94 12.28
#